data_AF-A0A183KDH0-F1
#
_entry.id   AF-A0A183KDH0-F1
#
_cell.length_a   1.000
_cell.length_b   1.000
_cell.length_c   1.000
_cell.angle_alpha   90.00
_cell.angle_beta   90.00
_cell.angle_gamma   90.00
#
_symmetry.space_group_name_H-M   'P 1'
#
loop_
_entity.id
_entity.type
_entity.pdbx_description
1 polymer ?
#
loop_
_entity_poly.entity_id
_entity_poly.type
_entity_poly.pdbx_seq_one_letter_code
_entity_poly.pdbx_strand_id
1 'polypeptide(L)'
;MPTSYQWTFNLIQMYNTLSHTTKIWISWIHHSYCVIDEKLTAQIQEKSGKSWDRIVTICSGLDLVNINYTHMVAKDAETASFWIQSLRSLTHNTKAANVCPMTQLRKHWLRLTLTLNARNRIPVRVIMKTFASGRNERIVYQSLKDLNLPHGKNDDIDPNEFPFEKFYELYHKICPRTDIEDLFKSLSKGKSHIHADKMIEFLNEVS
;
A
#
# COMPACT_ATOMS: atom_id res chain seq x y z
N MET A 1 -23.21 19.25 0.44
CA MET A 1 -22.33 18.28 -0.24
C MET A 1 -20.93 18.35 0.37
N PRO A 2 -20.61 17.46 1.32
CA PRO A 2 -19.27 16.89 1.42
C PRO A 2 -19.37 15.42 1.85
N THR A 3 -19.47 14.48 0.91
CA THR A 3 -19.54 13.05 1.23
C THR A 3 -18.45 12.28 0.51
N SER A 4 -18.25 12.47 -0.79
CA SER A 4 -17.24 11.74 -1.57
C SER A 4 -15.79 11.92 -1.06
N TYR A 5 -15.38 13.14 -0.69
CA TYR A 5 -14.02 13.43 -0.24
C TYR A 5 -13.68 12.86 1.14
N GLN A 6 -14.67 12.74 2.04
CA GLN A 6 -14.44 12.16 3.36
C GLN A 6 -14.28 10.64 3.28
N TRP A 7 -15.03 9.98 2.38
CA TRP A 7 -14.92 8.55 2.13
C TRP A 7 -13.58 8.17 1.51
N THR A 8 -13.12 8.92 0.50
CA THR A 8 -11.80 8.68 -0.11
C THR A 8 -10.69 8.97 0.88
N PHE A 9 -10.77 10.03 1.68
CA PHE A 9 -9.81 10.33 2.73
C PHE A 9 -9.75 9.23 3.79
N ASN A 10 -10.89 8.70 4.25
CA ASN A 10 -10.95 7.62 5.22
C ASN A 10 -10.44 6.29 4.64
N LEU A 11 -10.73 5.97 3.38
CA LEU A 11 -10.19 4.80 2.68
C LEU A 11 -8.68 4.91 2.48
N ILE A 12 -8.16 6.10 2.16
CA ILE A 12 -6.73 6.37 1.99
C ILE A 12 -6.01 6.28 3.34
N GLN A 13 -6.57 6.85 4.41
CA GLN A 13 -6.03 6.71 5.77
C GLN A 13 -6.04 5.24 6.20
N MET A 14 -7.15 4.54 6.02
CA MET A 14 -7.30 3.12 6.34
C MET A 14 -6.33 2.24 5.54
N TYR A 15 -6.17 2.51 4.24
CA TYR A 15 -5.19 1.84 3.38
C TYR A 15 -3.76 2.18 3.77
N ASN A 16 -3.44 3.42 4.13
CA ASN A 16 -2.10 3.82 4.60
C ASN A 16 -1.75 3.17 5.94
N THR A 17 -2.72 3.04 6.85
CA THR A 17 -2.60 2.27 8.10
C THR A 17 -2.44 0.77 7.84
N LEU A 18 -3.06 0.24 6.79
CA LEU A 18 -2.94 -1.18 6.37
C LEU A 18 -1.69 -1.49 5.54
N SER A 19 -1.06 -0.50 4.89
CA SER A 19 -0.06 -0.68 3.82
C SER A 19 1.35 -0.21 4.19
N HIS A 20 1.56 0.29 5.41
CA HIS A 20 2.91 0.50 5.91
C HIS A 20 3.58 -0.86 6.14
N THR A 21 4.37 -1.28 5.16
CA THR A 21 5.17 -2.52 5.14
C THR A 21 4.37 -3.80 4.99
N THR A 22 5.02 -4.80 4.41
CA THR A 22 4.61 -6.21 4.31
C THR A 22 4.33 -6.88 5.67
N LYS A 23 4.34 -6.11 6.78
CA LYS A 23 4.27 -6.56 8.17
C LYS A 23 3.59 -5.54 9.11
N ILE A 24 2.56 -4.79 8.69
CA ILE A 24 1.64 -4.25 9.71
C ILE A 24 0.71 -5.36 10.18
N TRP A 25 0.82 -5.67 11.46
CA TRP A 25 -0.17 -6.44 12.17
C TRP A 25 -1.26 -5.49 12.61
N ILE A 26 -2.41 -5.55 11.94
CA ILE A 26 -3.63 -5.09 12.58
C ILE A 26 -4.01 -6.17 13.57
N SER A 27 -3.72 -5.87 14.84
CA SER A 27 -3.85 -6.83 15.92
C SER A 27 -5.33 -6.96 16.32
N TRP A 28 -6.06 -5.83 16.38
CA TRP A 28 -7.45 -5.81 16.84
C TRP A 28 -8.25 -4.66 16.22
N ILE A 29 -9.50 -4.94 15.86
CA ILE A 29 -10.50 -3.95 15.45
C ILE A 29 -11.76 -4.23 16.25
N HIS A 30 -12.25 -3.25 17.00
CA HIS A 30 -13.44 -3.44 17.84
C HIS A 30 -14.21 -2.12 18.03
N HIS A 31 -15.45 -2.25 18.51
CA HIS A 31 -16.19 -1.12 19.05
C HIS A 31 -15.47 -0.61 20.30
N SER A 32 -15.26 0.71 20.40
CA SER A 32 -14.70 1.28 21.62
C SER A 32 -15.67 1.12 22.78
N TYR A 33 -15.23 0.45 23.85
CA TYR A 33 -15.99 0.40 25.10
C TYR A 33 -15.43 1.33 26.18
N CYS A 34 -14.18 1.80 26.04
CA CYS A 34 -13.60 2.82 26.91
C CYS A 34 -12.34 3.36 26.23
N VAL A 35 -12.26 4.68 26.02
CA VAL A 35 -11.02 5.34 25.64
C VAL A 35 -10.33 5.76 26.93
N ILE A 36 -9.06 5.37 27.12
CA ILE A 36 -8.33 5.57 28.39
C ILE A 36 -8.07 7.07 28.67
N ASP A 37 -8.01 7.89 27.61
CA ASP A 37 -7.76 9.33 27.72
C ASP A 37 -9.07 10.13 27.84
N GLU A 38 -9.22 10.89 28.94
CA GLU A 38 -10.41 11.70 29.23
C GLU A 38 -10.62 12.84 28.22
N LYS A 39 -9.54 13.46 27.71
CA LYS A 39 -9.64 14.56 26.73
C LYS A 39 -10.11 14.03 25.38
N LEU A 40 -9.57 12.89 24.96
CA LEU A 40 -10.00 12.21 23.74
C LEU A 40 -11.44 11.68 23.86
N THR A 41 -11.80 11.16 25.03
CA THR A 41 -13.18 10.76 25.35
C THR A 41 -14.14 11.93 25.20
N ALA A 42 -13.80 13.10 25.75
CA ALA A 42 -14.63 14.30 25.64
C ALA A 42 -14.78 14.76 24.17
N GLN A 43 -13.70 14.76 23.39
CA GLN A 43 -13.74 15.13 21.96
C GLN A 43 -14.57 14.15 21.12
N ILE A 44 -14.50 12.86 21.44
CA ILE A 44 -15.29 11.84 20.76
C ILE A 44 -16.76 11.99 21.13
N GLN A 45 -17.09 12.15 22.42
CA GLN A 45 -18.46 12.35 22.90
C GLN A 45 -19.12 13.62 22.34
N GLU A 46 -18.35 14.68 22.13
CA GLU A 46 -18.82 15.90 21.46
C GLU A 46 -19.29 15.60 20.01
N LYS A 47 -18.59 14.69 19.30
CA LYS A 47 -18.88 14.35 17.90
C LYS A 47 -19.88 13.20 17.73
N SER A 48 -19.84 12.20 18.61
CA SER A 48 -20.67 10.98 18.53
C SER A 48 -21.90 11.02 19.43
N GLY A 49 -21.99 11.99 20.34
CA GLY A 49 -22.92 11.96 21.47
C GLY A 49 -22.52 10.92 22.51
N LYS A 50 -23.47 10.48 23.34
CA LYS A 50 -23.24 9.46 24.39
C LYS A 50 -23.06 8.03 23.85
N SER A 51 -23.24 7.82 22.55
CA SER A 51 -23.32 6.48 21.95
C SER A 51 -21.95 6.00 21.48
N TRP A 52 -21.53 4.84 22.00
CA TRP A 52 -20.23 4.23 21.71
C TRP A 52 -20.26 3.25 20.53
N ASP A 53 -21.45 2.82 20.14
CA ASP A 53 -21.74 1.89 19.04
C ASP A 53 -21.31 2.41 17.65
N ARG A 54 -21.04 3.71 17.53
CA ARG A 54 -20.59 4.36 16.29
C ARG A 54 -19.07 4.46 16.18
N ILE A 55 -18.33 4.09 17.22
CA ILE A 55 -16.89 4.29 17.28
C ILE A 55 -16.16 3.01 16.92
N VAL A 56 -15.32 3.09 15.90
CA VAL A 56 -14.41 2.04 15.47
C VAL A 56 -13.00 2.37 15.95
N THR A 57 -12.38 1.45 16.69
CA THR A 57 -10.98 1.55 17.07
C THR A 57 -10.16 0.53 16.32
N ILE A 58 -9.11 1.00 15.66
CA ILE A 58 -8.15 0.20 14.91
C ILE A 58 -6.83 0.24 15.67
N CYS A 59 -6.36 -0.93 16.09
CA CYS A 59 -5.07 -1.11 16.73
C CYS A 59 -4.09 -1.69 15.70
N SER A 60 -3.08 -0.90 15.31
CA SER A 60 -2.08 -1.28 14.31
C SER A 60 -0.67 -1.10 14.84
N GLY A 61 0.21 -2.08 14.62
CA GLY A 61 1.61 -2.01 15.02
C GLY A 61 2.51 -2.85 14.12
N LEU A 62 3.81 -2.56 14.14
CA LEU A 62 4.82 -3.42 13.52
C LEU A 62 5.15 -4.64 14.40
N ASP A 63 4.87 -4.52 15.69
CA ASP A 63 5.03 -5.55 16.71
C ASP A 63 3.93 -5.38 17.78
N LEU A 64 3.92 -6.27 18.78
CA LEU A 64 2.93 -6.29 19.85
C LEU A 64 3.16 -5.23 20.94
N VAL A 65 4.24 -4.45 20.86
CA VAL A 65 4.65 -3.44 21.85
C VAL A 65 4.35 -2.04 21.33
N ASN A 66 4.71 -1.76 20.08
CA ASN A 66 4.57 -0.47 19.41
C ASN A 66 3.21 -0.38 18.68
N ILE A 67 2.13 -0.29 19.47
CA ILE A 67 0.76 -0.25 18.97
C ILE A 67 0.27 1.20 18.86
N ASN A 68 -0.19 1.57 17.67
CA ASN A 68 -0.91 2.81 17.41
C ASN A 68 -2.42 2.57 17.43
N TYR A 69 -3.15 3.46 18.10
CA TYR A 69 -4.60 3.45 18.19
C TYR A 69 -5.18 4.53 17.28
N THR A 70 -6.03 4.13 16.33
CA THR A 70 -6.77 5.04 15.46
C THR A 70 -8.25 4.93 15.77
N HIS A 71 -8.87 6.03 16.18
CA HIS A 71 -10.30 6.09 16.50
C HIS A 71 -11.05 6.78 15.36
N MET A 72 -12.13 6.15 14.90
CA MET A 72 -12.98 6.66 13.83
C MET A 72 -14.43 6.67 14.30
N VAL A 73 -15.16 7.76 14.02
CA VAL A 73 -16.58 7.88 14.34
C VAL A 73 -17.38 7.71 13.04
N ALA A 74 -18.18 6.65 12.98
CA ALA A 74 -19.07 6.39 11.85
C ALA A 74 -20.34 7.26 11.92
N LYS A 75 -21.04 7.35 10.78
CA LYS A 75 -22.34 8.04 10.70
C LYS A 75 -23.37 7.40 11.63
N ASP A 76 -23.41 6.07 11.67
CA ASP A 76 -24.36 5.26 12.44
C ASP A 76 -23.70 3.93 12.85
N ALA A 77 -24.35 3.21 13.78
CA ALA A 77 -23.85 1.97 14.37
C ALA A 77 -23.76 0.82 13.36
N GLU A 78 -24.66 0.81 12.36
CA GLU A 78 -24.65 -0.15 11.27
C GLU A 78 -23.39 0.01 10.41
N THR A 79 -23.05 1.26 10.06
CA THR A 79 -21.82 1.58 9.33
C THR A 79 -20.57 1.19 10.12
N ALA A 80 -20.52 1.48 11.43
CA ALA A 80 -19.41 1.08 12.29
C ALA A 80 -19.24 -0.45 12.31
N SER A 81 -20.34 -1.18 12.48
CA SER A 81 -20.37 -2.65 12.46
C SER A 81 -19.90 -3.20 11.11
N PHE A 82 -20.36 -2.62 10.01
CA PHE A 82 -19.94 -3.00 8.66
C PHE A 82 -18.43 -2.78 8.45
N TRP A 83 -17.87 -1.65 8.91
CA TRP A 83 -16.43 -1.38 8.83
C TRP A 83 -15.63 -2.42 9.63
N ILE A 84 -16.05 -2.70 10.86
CA ILE A 84 -15.39 -3.68 11.73
C ILE A 84 -15.38 -5.06 11.07
N GLN A 85 -16.53 -5.52 10.57
CA GLN A 85 -16.64 -6.83 9.90
C GLN A 85 -15.81 -6.89 8.62
N SER A 86 -15.90 -5.86 7.78
CA SER A 86 -15.14 -5.78 6.53
C SER A 86 -13.64 -5.79 6.79
N LEU A 87 -13.15 -4.97 7.72
CA LEU A 87 -11.74 -4.88 8.05
C LEU A 87 -11.23 -6.19 8.67
N ARG A 88 -11.99 -6.81 9.58
CA ARG A 88 -11.62 -8.12 10.15
C ARG A 88 -11.49 -9.20 9.09
N SER A 89 -12.38 -9.22 8.10
CA SER A 89 -12.30 -10.19 7.00
C SER A 89 -11.01 -10.06 6.18
N LEU A 90 -10.50 -8.82 6.04
CA LEU A 90 -9.24 -8.53 5.35
C LEU A 90 -8.02 -8.89 6.20
N THR A 91 -8.03 -8.59 7.50
CA THR A 91 -6.87 -8.75 8.39
C THR A 91 -6.65 -10.20 8.83
N HIS A 92 -7.71 -11.01 8.94
CA HIS A 92 -7.61 -12.44 9.25
C HIS A 92 -7.23 -13.30 8.04
N ASN A 93 -7.01 -12.71 6.87
CA ASN A 93 -6.57 -13.44 5.68
C ASN A 93 -5.08 -13.83 5.80
N THR A 94 -4.81 -15.02 6.33
CA THR A 94 -3.45 -15.58 6.49
C THR A 94 -2.68 -15.71 5.17
N LYS A 95 -3.36 -15.73 4.01
CA LYS A 95 -2.72 -15.75 2.69
C LYS A 95 -2.24 -14.37 2.25
N ALA A 96 -2.72 -13.29 2.85
CA ALA A 96 -2.34 -11.93 2.50
C ALA A 96 -0.84 -11.63 2.75
N ALA A 97 -0.22 -12.39 3.67
CA ALA A 97 1.22 -12.36 3.94
C ALA A 97 2.07 -13.08 2.88
N ASN A 98 1.49 -14.01 2.11
CA ASN A 98 2.19 -14.90 1.16
C ASN A 98 1.80 -14.65 -0.30
N VAL A 99 1.47 -13.40 -0.64
CA VAL A 99 1.12 -13.06 -2.03
C VAL A 99 2.37 -13.01 -2.91
N CYS A 100 2.22 -13.39 -4.19
CA CYS A 100 3.34 -13.40 -5.14
C CYS A 100 3.95 -11.99 -5.35
N PRO A 101 5.22 -11.89 -5.81
CA PRO A 101 5.91 -10.62 -6.03
C PRO A 101 5.13 -9.63 -6.92
N MET A 102 4.45 -10.13 -7.97
CA MET A 102 3.61 -9.29 -8.84
C MET A 102 2.46 -8.61 -8.07
N THR A 103 1.82 -9.34 -7.17
CA THR A 103 0.77 -8.78 -6.31
C THR A 103 1.34 -7.76 -5.33
N GLN A 104 2.54 -7.99 -4.79
CA GLN A 104 3.23 -6.98 -3.95
C GLN A 104 3.54 -5.70 -4.74
N LEU A 105 4.00 -5.81 -5.98
CA LEU A 105 4.26 -4.66 -6.85
C LEU A 105 2.97 -3.87 -7.12
N ARG A 106 1.86 -4.55 -7.40
CA ARG A 106 0.55 -3.89 -7.56
C ARG A 106 0.10 -3.17 -6.29
N LYS A 107 0.34 -3.74 -5.11
CA LYS A 107 0.07 -3.06 -3.83
C LYS A 107 0.89 -1.78 -3.69
N HIS A 108 2.19 -1.80 -4.01
CA HIS A 108 3.03 -0.61 -3.94
C HIS A 108 2.57 0.47 -4.92
N TRP A 109 2.25 0.10 -6.15
CA TRP A 109 1.68 1.01 -7.13
C TRP A 109 0.39 1.66 -6.63
N LEU A 110 -0.58 0.85 -6.16
CA LEU A 110 -1.85 1.35 -5.65
C LEU A 110 -1.65 2.32 -4.48
N ARG A 111 -0.70 2.03 -3.59
CA ARG A 111 -0.33 2.94 -2.50
C ARG A 111 0.13 4.31 -3.01
N LEU A 112 0.98 4.33 -4.03
CA LEU A 112 1.47 5.58 -4.63
C LEU A 112 0.32 6.39 -5.23
N THR A 113 -0.56 5.75 -6.00
CA THR A 113 -1.69 6.42 -6.66
C THR A 113 -2.77 6.87 -5.68
N LEU A 114 -2.82 6.31 -4.48
CA LEU A 114 -3.71 6.75 -3.39
C LEU A 114 -3.06 7.80 -2.48
N THR A 115 -1.74 8.01 -2.55
CA THR A 115 -1.03 9.00 -1.74
C THR A 115 -0.94 10.33 -2.49
N LEU A 116 -2.05 11.05 -2.53
CA LEU A 116 -2.21 12.28 -3.30
C LEU A 116 -2.02 13.55 -2.44
N ASN A 117 -1.60 14.64 -3.08
CA ASN A 117 -1.61 15.97 -2.47
C ASN A 117 -3.02 16.63 -2.56
N ALA A 118 -3.16 17.84 -2.04
CA ALA A 118 -4.41 18.61 -2.10
C ALA A 118 -4.92 18.92 -3.53
N ARG A 119 -4.07 18.74 -4.55
CA ARG A 119 -4.42 18.88 -5.97
C ARG A 119 -4.81 17.54 -6.62
N ASN A 120 -4.94 16.46 -5.84
CA ASN A 120 -5.19 15.09 -6.32
C ASN A 120 -4.08 14.54 -7.23
N ARG A 121 -2.83 14.94 -7.01
CA ARG A 121 -1.68 14.53 -7.80
C ARG A 121 -0.68 13.77 -6.95
N ILE A 122 0.05 12.82 -7.53
CA ILE A 122 1.04 11.98 -6.85
C ILE A 122 2.33 12.80 -6.69
N PRO A 123 2.76 13.17 -5.47
CA PRO A 123 3.98 13.94 -5.30
C PRO A 123 5.22 13.09 -5.62
N VAL A 124 6.15 13.61 -6.43
CA VAL A 124 7.38 12.89 -6.79
C VAL A 124 8.17 12.45 -5.55
N ARG A 125 8.19 13.27 -4.49
CA ARG A 125 8.81 12.93 -3.20
C ARG A 125 8.31 11.62 -2.58
N VAL A 126 7.08 11.20 -2.85
CA VAL A 126 6.51 9.94 -2.32
C VAL A 126 7.05 8.74 -3.08
N ILE A 127 7.17 8.85 -4.40
CA ILE A 127 7.81 7.84 -5.26
C ILE A 127 9.28 7.69 -4.85
N MET A 128 9.99 8.82 -4.69
CA MET A 128 11.37 8.85 -4.21
C MET A 128 11.56 8.07 -2.91
N LYS A 129 10.77 8.37 -1.88
CA LYS A 129 10.85 7.65 -0.59
C LYS A 129 10.58 6.16 -0.70
N THR A 130 9.75 5.73 -1.65
CA THR A 130 9.41 4.32 -1.85
C THR A 130 10.60 3.53 -2.39
N PHE A 131 11.43 4.13 -3.26
CA PHE A 131 12.59 3.46 -3.85
C PHE A 131 13.92 3.77 -3.14
N ALA A 132 14.00 4.86 -2.35
CA ALA A 132 15.21 5.29 -1.65
C ALA A 132 15.74 4.28 -0.62
N SER A 133 14.90 3.37 -0.12
CA SER A 133 15.30 2.35 0.87
C SER A 133 16.35 1.35 0.35
N GLY A 134 16.67 1.34 -0.95
CA GLY A 134 17.69 0.45 -1.51
C GLY A 134 18.42 0.98 -2.73
N ARG A 135 18.19 2.24 -3.12
CA ARG A 135 18.76 2.86 -4.34
C ARG A 135 19.05 4.34 -4.12
N ASN A 136 20.04 4.85 -4.84
CA ASN A 136 20.41 6.26 -4.82
C ASN A 136 19.28 7.13 -5.41
N GLU A 137 18.92 8.21 -4.72
CA GLU A 137 17.88 9.15 -5.16
C GLU A 137 18.10 9.67 -6.59
N ARG A 138 19.36 9.91 -6.99
CA ARG A 138 19.67 10.36 -8.35
C ARG A 138 19.19 9.39 -9.43
N ILE A 139 19.28 8.08 -9.17
CA ILE A 139 18.85 7.03 -10.10
C ILE A 139 17.33 7.07 -10.28
N VAL A 140 16.60 7.32 -9.20
CA VAL A 140 15.13 7.38 -9.24
C VAL A 140 14.66 8.59 -10.06
N TYR A 141 15.24 9.78 -9.84
CA TYR A 141 14.93 10.97 -10.65
C TYR A 141 15.29 10.78 -12.13
N GLN A 142 16.44 10.18 -12.42
CA GLN A 142 16.84 9.89 -13.80
C GLN A 142 15.87 8.89 -14.45
N SER A 143 15.45 7.85 -13.72
CA SER A 143 14.51 6.85 -14.24
C SER A 143 13.13 7.46 -14.53
N LEU A 144 12.66 8.39 -13.70
CA LEU A 144 11.43 9.16 -13.97
C LEU A 144 11.57 10.01 -15.23
N LYS A 145 12.70 10.72 -15.37
CA LYS A 145 13.01 11.51 -16.58
C LYS A 145 13.02 10.64 -17.84
N ASP A 146 13.68 9.49 -17.79
CA ASP A 146 13.77 8.56 -18.94
C ASP A 146 12.43 7.89 -19.29
N LEU A 147 11.42 8.01 -18.42
CA LEU A 147 10.06 7.55 -18.67
C LEU A 147 9.12 8.70 -19.04
N ASN A 148 9.66 9.90 -19.27
CA ASN A 148 8.91 11.13 -19.55
C ASN A 148 7.90 11.48 -18.45
N LEU A 149 8.26 11.18 -17.19
CA LEU A 149 7.47 11.56 -16.02
C LEU A 149 8.04 12.83 -15.35
N PRO A 150 7.19 13.59 -14.63
CA PRO A 150 7.67 14.66 -13.76
C PRO A 150 8.72 14.14 -12.77
N HIS A 151 9.84 14.86 -12.66
CA HIS A 151 11.04 14.41 -11.93
C HIS A 151 11.66 15.51 -11.08
N GLY A 152 11.09 16.71 -11.03
CA GLY A 152 11.46 17.72 -10.06
C GLY A 152 11.10 17.28 -8.64
N LYS A 153 11.91 17.69 -7.67
CA LYS A 153 11.72 17.35 -6.23
C LYS A 153 10.33 17.76 -5.70
N ASN A 154 9.77 18.84 -6.24
CA ASN A 154 8.48 19.40 -5.84
C ASN A 154 7.38 19.15 -6.89
N ASP A 155 7.66 18.38 -7.93
CA ASP A 155 6.70 18.08 -8.98
C ASP A 155 5.69 17.05 -8.50
N ASP A 156 4.61 16.93 -9.26
CA ASP A 156 3.55 15.96 -9.06
C ASP A 156 3.06 15.38 -10.38
N ILE A 157 2.61 14.13 -10.32
CA ILE A 157 2.21 13.31 -11.47
C ILE A 157 0.69 13.13 -11.46
N ASP A 158 0.06 13.15 -12.63
CA ASP A 158 -1.34 12.74 -12.75
C ASP A 158 -1.46 11.24 -12.44
N PRO A 159 -2.41 10.81 -11.59
CA PRO A 159 -2.68 9.38 -11.43
C PRO A 159 -2.98 8.66 -12.74
N ASN A 160 -3.60 9.32 -13.71
CA ASN A 160 -3.91 8.75 -15.03
C ASN A 160 -2.66 8.58 -15.91
N GLU A 161 -1.63 9.40 -15.71
CA GLU A 161 -0.33 9.29 -16.39
C GLU A 161 0.59 8.24 -15.73
N PHE A 162 0.17 7.68 -14.60
CA PHE A 162 0.95 6.70 -13.84
C PHE A 162 0.20 5.37 -13.64
N PRO A 163 -0.23 4.69 -14.73
CA PRO A 163 -0.83 3.35 -14.65
C PRO A 163 0.19 2.30 -14.18
N PHE A 164 -0.28 1.09 -13.89
CA PHE A 164 0.56 0.02 -13.35
C PHE A 164 1.72 -0.33 -14.29
N GLU A 165 1.50 -0.30 -15.59
CA GLU A 165 2.50 -0.55 -16.63
C GLU A 165 3.66 0.46 -16.52
N LYS A 166 3.35 1.75 -16.32
CA LYS A 166 4.37 2.78 -16.15
C LYS A 166 5.15 2.60 -14.86
N PHE A 167 4.48 2.24 -13.77
CA PHE A 167 5.14 1.89 -12.52
C PHE A 167 6.03 0.65 -12.67
N TYR A 168 5.59 -0.35 -13.42
CA TYR A 168 6.34 -1.59 -13.64
C TYR A 168 7.60 -1.35 -14.48
N GLU A 169 7.52 -0.50 -15.51
CA GLU A 169 8.69 -0.01 -16.25
C GLU A 169 9.67 0.75 -15.33
N LEU A 170 9.15 1.64 -14.48
CA LEU A 170 9.95 2.37 -13.49
C LEU A 170 10.66 1.42 -12.53
N TYR A 171 9.95 0.42 -12.01
CA TYR A 171 10.50 -0.60 -11.12
C TYR A 171 11.67 -1.34 -11.78
N HIS A 172 11.53 -1.80 -13.03
CA HIS A 172 12.60 -2.50 -13.74
C HIS A 172 13.82 -1.62 -14.03
N LYS A 173 13.60 -0.34 -14.36
CA LYS A 173 14.72 0.62 -14.53
C LYS A 173 15.48 0.86 -13.23
N ILE A 174 14.78 1.03 -12.12
CA ILE A 174 15.40 1.30 -10.80
C ILE A 174 16.04 0.01 -10.24
N CYS A 175 15.40 -1.14 -10.43
CA CYS A 175 15.77 -2.43 -9.87
C CYS A 175 16.03 -3.47 -10.98
N PRO A 176 17.08 -3.30 -11.80
CA PRO A 176 17.41 -4.28 -12.84
C PRO A 176 17.66 -5.65 -12.22
N ARG A 177 17.13 -6.70 -12.87
CA ARG A 177 17.25 -8.11 -12.46
C ARG A 177 18.19 -8.86 -13.40
N THR A 178 19.47 -8.51 -13.35
CA THR A 178 20.52 -9.13 -14.17
C THR A 178 20.65 -10.64 -13.89
N ASP A 179 20.31 -11.06 -12.69
CA ASP A 179 20.20 -12.47 -12.30
C ASP A 179 19.18 -13.25 -13.14
N ILE A 180 18.05 -12.63 -13.50
CA ILE A 180 17.06 -13.24 -14.39
C ILE A 180 17.59 -13.29 -15.83
N GLU A 181 18.29 -12.26 -16.28
CA GLU A 181 18.90 -12.24 -17.63
C GLU A 181 19.97 -13.33 -17.77
N ASP A 182 20.81 -13.52 -16.75
CA ASP A 182 21.85 -14.54 -16.75
C ASP A 182 21.26 -15.95 -16.63
N LEU A 183 20.20 -16.12 -15.82
CA LEU A 183 19.43 -17.36 -15.78
C LEU A 183 18.82 -17.67 -17.17
N PHE A 184 18.23 -16.67 -17.82
CA PHE A 184 17.65 -16.83 -19.16
C PHE A 184 18.72 -17.22 -20.18
N LYS A 185 19.90 -16.60 -20.15
CA LYS A 185 21.04 -16.97 -21.03
C LYS A 185 21.50 -18.40 -20.79
N SER A 186 21.57 -18.84 -19.53
CA SER A 186 21.91 -20.21 -19.15
C SER A 186 20.90 -21.22 -19.73
N LEU A 187 19.61 -20.96 -19.54
CA LEU A 187 18.53 -21.85 -20.00
C LEU A 187 18.38 -21.86 -21.53
N SER A 188 18.53 -20.71 -22.18
CA SER A 188 18.39 -20.55 -23.63
C SER A 188 19.64 -20.99 -24.41
N LYS A 189 20.78 -21.19 -23.73
CA LYS A 189 22.10 -21.42 -24.35
C LYS A 189 22.43 -20.34 -25.39
N GLY A 190 22.11 -19.08 -25.07
CA GLY A 190 22.35 -17.92 -25.94
C GLY A 190 21.30 -17.67 -27.02
N LYS A 191 20.17 -18.39 -27.03
CA LYS A 191 19.03 -18.13 -27.93
C LYS A 191 18.16 -16.97 -27.41
N SER A 192 17.42 -16.33 -28.32
CA SER A 192 16.51 -15.22 -28.00
C SER A 192 15.21 -15.64 -27.29
N HIS A 193 14.92 -16.94 -27.21
CA HIS A 193 13.71 -17.49 -26.62
C HIS A 193 13.97 -18.88 -26.01
N ILE A 194 13.09 -19.30 -25.11
CA ILE A 194 13.07 -20.64 -24.52
C ILE A 194 11.82 -21.36 -25.05
N HIS A 195 11.97 -22.61 -25.48
CA HIS A 195 10.84 -23.44 -25.89
C HIS A 195 10.15 -24.09 -24.67
N ALA A 196 8.87 -24.44 -24.83
CA ALA A 196 8.06 -25.02 -23.76
C ALA A 196 8.74 -26.22 -23.08
N ASP A 197 9.35 -27.13 -23.86
CA ASP A 197 10.04 -28.32 -23.34
C ASP A 197 11.15 -27.96 -22.33
N LYS A 198 11.93 -26.92 -22.62
CA LYS A 198 12.99 -26.45 -21.74
C LYS A 198 12.46 -25.74 -20.50
N MET A 199 11.31 -25.10 -20.59
CA MET A 199 10.65 -24.54 -19.42
C MET A 199 10.06 -25.64 -18.53
N ILE A 200 9.54 -26.72 -19.11
CA ILE A 200 9.05 -27.89 -18.37
C ILE A 200 10.21 -28.57 -17.63
N GLU A 201 11.34 -28.80 -18.32
CA GLU A 201 12.57 -29.35 -17.70
C GLU A 201 13.02 -28.49 -16.52
N PHE A 202 13.12 -27.17 -16.70
CA PHE A 202 13.49 -26.24 -15.64
C PHE A 202 12.55 -26.31 -14.43
N LEU A 203 11.24 -26.37 -14.65
CA LEU A 203 10.25 -26.44 -13.56
C LEU A 203 10.31 -27.76 -12.80
N ASN A 204 10.68 -28.86 -13.48
CA ASN A 204 10.77 -30.19 -12.87
C ASN A 204 12.10 -30.44 -12.13
N GLU A 205 13.20 -29.81 -12.55
CA GLU A 205 14.52 -29.96 -11.90
C GLU A 205 14.69 -29.08 -10.65
N VAL A 206 13.97 -27.96 -10.55
CA VAL A 206 14.08 -26.98 -9.46
C VAL A 206 13.01 -27.18 -8.35
N SER A 207 12.20 -28.24 -8.47
CA SER A 207 11.17 -28.67 -7.50
C SER A 207 11.74 -29.64 -6.46
#